data_AF-W2LRY1-F1
#
_entry.id   AF-W2LRY1-F1
#
_cell.length_a   1.000
_cell.length_b   1.000
_cell.length_c   1.000
_cell.angle_alpha   90.00
_cell.angle_beta   90.00
_cell.angle_gamma   90.00
#
_symmetry.space_group_name_H-M   'P 1'
#
loop_
_entity.id
_entity.type
_entity.pdbx_description
1 polymer ?
#
loop_
_entity_poly.entity_id
_entity_poly.type
_entity_poly.pdbx_seq_one_letter_code
_entity_poly.pdbx_strand_id
1 'polypeptide(L)' 'KCFTKIVICTKTNETVYDHLKDTIDNVQVIEEGVVSAMSEHDSETSKLIIFDDLVLEPKKTQAQIGQYFIRGRKLG' A
#
# COMPACT_ATOMS: atom_id res chain seq x y z
N LYS A 1 -4.18 -6.49 17.54
CA LYS A 1 -3.42 -6.25 16.29
C LYS A 1 -3.58 -4.77 15.94
N CYS A 2 -2.48 -4.05 15.69
CA CYS A 2 -2.50 -2.58 15.49
C CYS A 2 -3.06 -2.18 14.10
N PHE A 3 -2.92 -3.06 13.11
CA PHE A 3 -3.53 -2.93 11.78
C PHE A 3 -4.34 -4.18 11.45
N THR A 4 -5.43 -4.02 10.71
CA THR A 4 -6.32 -5.10 10.29
C THR A 4 -5.97 -5.66 8.92
N LYS A 5 -5.26 -4.88 8.10
CA LYS A 5 -4.75 -5.26 6.79
C LYS A 5 -3.45 -4.51 6.48
N ILE A 6 -2.48 -5.21 5.90
CA ILE A 6 -1.25 -4.62 5.36
C ILE A 6 -1.32 -4.73 3.84
N VAL A 7 -1.13 -3.62 3.13
CA VAL A 7 -1.10 -3.58 1.67
C VAL A 7 0.27 -3.08 1.24
N ILE A 8 0.97 -3.87 0.42
CA ILE A 8 2.27 -3.53 -0.15
C ILE A 8 2.06 -3.30 -1.63
N CYS A 9 2.28 -2.07 -2.10
CA CYS A 9 2.31 -1.75 -3.53
C CYS A 9 3.77 -1.74 -3.98
N THR A 10 4.11 -2.60 -4.92
CA THR A 10 5.47 -2.74 -5.46
C THR A 10 5.41 -2.92 -6.98
N LYS A 11 6.56 -2.78 -7.63
CA LYS A 11 6.70 -3.04 -9.06
C LYS A 11 6.75 -4.53 -9.37
N THR A 12 7.46 -5.30 -8.54
CA THR A 12 7.75 -6.72 -8.76
C THR A 12 7.66 -7.45 -7.42
N ASN A 13 7.09 -8.66 -7.40
CA ASN A 13 7.14 -9.47 -6.18
C ASN A 13 8.59 -9.83 -5.81
N GLU A 14 8.86 -9.86 -4.50
CA GLU A 14 10.14 -10.24 -3.91
C GLU A 14 9.92 -11.34 -2.87
N THR A 15 10.94 -12.17 -2.64
CA THR A 15 10.87 -13.29 -1.67
C THR A 15 10.48 -12.84 -0.26
N VAL A 16 10.83 -11.60 0.12
CA VAL A 16 10.45 -11.04 1.42
C VAL A 16 8.93 -10.89 1.56
N TYR A 17 8.21 -10.59 0.47
CA TYR A 17 6.76 -10.42 0.50
C TYR A 17 6.02 -11.75 0.66
N ASP A 18 6.55 -12.82 0.06
CA ASP A 18 6.00 -14.16 0.25
C ASP A 18 6.21 -14.62 1.70
N HIS A 19 7.41 -14.38 2.26
CA HIS A 19 7.64 -14.64 3.69
C HIS A 19 6.71 -13.82 4.60
N LEU A 20 6.40 -12.56 4.24
CA LEU A 20 5.46 -11.73 4.99
C LEU A 20 4.02 -12.28 4.92
N LYS A 21 3.57 -12.77 3.76
CA LYS A 21 2.25 -13.41 3.62
C LYS A 21 2.14 -14.68 4.48
N ASP A 22 3.22 -15.46 4.57
CA ASP A 22 3.25 -16.69 5.36
C ASP A 22 3.30 -16.43 6.87
N THR A 23 3.87 -15.29 7.28
CA THR A 23 4.14 -14.97 8.69
C THR A 23 3.06 -14.08 9.30
N ILE A 24 2.41 -13.22 8.51
CA ILE A 24 1.47 -12.21 8.98
C ILE A 24 0.13 -12.38 8.25
N ASP A 25 -0.94 -12.56 9.02
CA ASP A 25 -2.29 -12.58 8.46
C ASP A 25 -2.64 -11.26 7.77
N ASN A 26 -3.42 -11.33 6.70
CA ASN A 26 -3.99 -10.18 5.97
C ASN A 26 -2.95 -9.25 5.32
N VAL A 27 -1.83 -9.81 4.85
CA VAL A 27 -0.91 -9.13 3.93
C VAL A 27 -1.42 -9.29 2.49
N GLN A 28 -1.56 -8.17 1.79
CA GLN A 28 -1.86 -8.11 0.36
C GLN A 28 -0.68 -7.46 -0.36
N VAL A 29 -0.23 -8.06 -1.45
CA VAL A 29 0.79 -7.48 -2.34
C VAL A 29 0.11 -7.13 -3.66
N ILE A 30 0.32 -5.91 -4.12
CA ILE A 30 -0.14 -5.38 -5.39
C ILE A 30 1.11 -5.09 -6.23
N GLU A 31 1.20 -5.74 -7.37
CA GLU A 31 2.36 -5.68 -8.27
C GLU A 31 2.14 -4.66 -9.40
N GLU A 32 3.11 -4.59 -10.33
CA GLU A 32 3.06 -3.76 -11.54
C GLU A 32 3.01 -2.25 -11.27
N GLY A 33 3.40 -1.81 -10.07
CA GLY A 33 3.39 -0.39 -9.70
C GLY A 33 1.99 0.18 -9.57
N VAL A 34 0.97 -0.69 -9.42
CA VAL A 34 -0.42 -0.27 -9.28
C VAL A 34 -0.67 0.25 -7.87
N VAL A 35 -1.21 1.46 -7.78
CA VAL A 35 -1.61 2.08 -6.52
C VAL A 35 -3.12 2.34 -6.53
N SER A 36 -3.84 1.63 -5.66
CA SER A 36 -5.28 1.82 -5.44
C SER A 36 -5.60 3.23 -4.95
N ALA A 37 -6.78 3.75 -5.33
CA ALA A 37 -7.24 5.02 -4.81
C ALA A 37 -7.55 4.91 -3.31
N MET A 38 -7.24 5.96 -2.55
CA MET A 38 -7.45 5.96 -1.09
C MET A 38 -8.90 5.71 -0.69
N SER A 39 -9.87 6.13 -1.52
CA SER A 39 -11.30 5.88 -1.31
C SER A 39 -11.70 4.41 -1.34
N GLU A 40 -10.89 3.54 -1.96
CA GLU A 40 -11.07 2.08 -1.92
C GLU A 40 -10.78 1.50 -0.53
N HIS A 41 -10.40 2.34 0.44
CA HIS A 41 -10.08 1.95 1.80
C HIS A 41 -10.97 2.60 2.86
N ASP A 42 -11.93 3.45 2.47
CA ASP A 42 -12.76 4.24 3.39
C ASP A 42 -13.70 3.38 4.27
N SER A 43 -13.99 2.13 3.89
CA SER A 43 -14.92 1.24 4.59
C SER A 43 -14.26 0.25 5.57
N GLU A 44 -12.94 0.19 5.64
CA GLU A 44 -12.20 -0.82 6.40
C GLU A 44 -11.46 -0.23 7.61
N THR A 45 -11.26 -1.08 8.63
CA THR A 45 -10.49 -0.78 9.86
C THR A 45 -9.00 -0.53 9.56
N SER A 46 -8.26 0.07 10.51
CA SER A 46 -6.87 0.55 10.40
C SER A 46 -5.96 -0.26 9.47
N LYS A 47 -5.56 0.32 8.33
CA LYS A 47 -4.63 -0.29 7.36
C LYS A 47 -3.23 0.30 7.45
N LEU A 48 -2.24 -0.54 7.14
CA LEU A 48 -0.88 -0.09 6.83
C LEU A 48 -0.66 -0.22 5.32
N ILE A 49 -0.42 0.90 4.65
CA ILE A 49 -0.08 0.93 3.21
C ILE A 49 1.43 1.18 3.09
N ILE A 50 2.13 0.31 2.37
CA ILE A 50 3.57 0.38 2.10
C ILE A 50 3.76 0.58 0.59
N PHE A 51 4.54 1.59 0.22
CA PHE A 51 4.96 1.84 -1.16
C PHE A 51 6.44 1.47 -1.29
N ASP A 52 6.74 0.44 -2.05
CA ASP A 52 8.10 -0.06 -2.24
C ASP A 52 8.56 0.06 -3.70
N ASP A 53 9.79 0.55 -3.88
CA ASP A 53 10.41 0.83 -5.19
C ASP A 53 9.54 1.62 -6.20
N LEU A 54 8.57 2.41 -5.71
CA LEU A 54 7.68 3.17 -6.57
C LEU A 54 8.18 4.58 -6.89
N VAL A 55 9.42 4.96 -6.52
CA VAL A 55 9.90 6.35 -6.59
C VAL A 55 10.00 6.88 -8.03
N LEU A 56 10.24 6.00 -9.00
CA LEU A 56 10.42 6.35 -10.42
C LEU A 56 9.17 6.13 -11.28
N GLU A 57 8.04 5.78 -10.66
CA GLU A 57 6.79 5.55 -11.39
C GLU A 57 6.24 6.83 -12.05
N PRO A 58 5.38 6.71 -13.09
CA PRO A 58 4.82 7.86 -13.79
C PRO A 58 4.15 8.87 -12.85
N LYS A 59 4.10 10.14 -13.28
CA LYS A 59 3.48 11.25 -12.53
C LYS A 59 2.07 10.93 -12.01
N LYS A 60 1.31 10.11 -12.75
CA LYS A 60 -0.02 9.64 -12.33
C LYS A 60 0.06 8.82 -11.02
N THR A 61 0.92 7.82 -10.96
CA THR A 61 1.15 6.98 -9.77
C THR A 61 1.72 7.83 -8.64
N GLN A 62 2.68 8.71 -8.91
CA GLN A 62 3.20 9.64 -7.90
C GLN A 62 2.12 10.56 -7.32
N ALA A 63 1.21 11.04 -8.16
CA ALA A 63 0.10 11.87 -7.70
C ALA A 63 -0.85 11.08 -6.77
N GLN A 64 -1.08 9.79 -7.05
CA GLN A 64 -1.87 8.90 -6.17
C GLN A 64 -1.17 8.68 -4.83
N ILE A 65 0.13 8.35 -4.84
CA ILE A 65 0.96 8.23 -3.62
C ILE A 65 0.92 9.55 -2.83
N GLY A 66 1.04 10.69 -3.51
CA GLY A 66 0.93 12.01 -2.91
C GLY A 66 -0.42 12.26 -2.22
N GLN A 67 -1.53 11.71 -2.73
CA GLN A 67 -2.83 11.80 -2.04
C GLN A 67 -2.79 11.08 -0.69
N TYR A 68 -2.14 9.92 -0.57
CA TYR A 68 -1.99 9.22 0.71
C TYR A 68 -1.21 10.06 1.73
N PHE A 69 -0.11 10.70 1.32
CA PHE A 69 0.66 11.57 2.21
C PHE A 69 -0.14 12.80 2.68
N ILE A 70 -0.90 13.43 1.79
CA ILE A 70 -1.66 14.66 2.10
C ILE A 70 -2.91 14.34 2.91
N ARG A 71 -3.72 13.38 2.45
CA ARG A 71 -5.03 13.09 3.05
C ARG A 71 -4.91 12.19 4.27
N GLY A 72 -3.99 11.23 4.27
CA GLY A 72 -3.69 10.42 5.45
C GLY A 72 -3.29 11.30 6.66
N ARG A 73 -2.52 12.37 6.43
CA ARG A 73 -2.18 13.35 7.47
C ARG A 73 -3.37 14.15 7.98
N LYS A 74 -4.37 14.45 7.14
CA LYS A 74 -5.54 15.25 7.52
C LYS A 74 -6.60 14.45 8.28
N LEU A 75 -6.60 13.14 8.13
CA LEU A 75 -7.57 12.22 8.76
C LEU A 75 -7.03 11.54 10.02
N GLY A 76 -5.74 11.73 10.33
CA GLY A 76 -5.09 11.21 11.54
C GLY A 76 -5.28 12.13 12.75
#